data_AF-A0AAW2CH39-F1
#
_entry.id   AF-A0AAW2CH39-F1
#
_cell.length_a   1.000
_cell.length_b   1.000
_cell.length_c   1.000
_cell.angle_alpha   90.00
_cell.angle_beta   90.00
_cell.angle_gamma   90.00
#
_symmetry.space_group_name_H-M   'P 1'
#
loop_
_entity.id
_entity.type
_entity.pdbx_description
1 polymer ?
#
loop_
_entity_poly.entity_id
_entity_poly.type
_entity_poly.pdbx_seq_one_letter_code
_entity_poly.pdbx_strand_id
1 'polypeptide(L)'
;MAERNKEEMELDIAKMEFNFKGTSVICRSGSPLILADLKKVSVSKARAIIVLAEDGNADQSDDRALRTVLSLTGVKEGLRGQIVVELSDLDNEVLVKLVGGDLVQTVVAHDVIGRLMIQCARQPGLAQIWEDILGFENCEFYIKRWPQLDGMQFEDVLISFPDAIPCGVKVSSYGGKMVLNPEDSYVLQEGDEVLVIAEDDDTYSPAALPTVKEASFKNIARPARKSQKILLCGWRRDIDDMIVVLDAFLAPGSELWMFNDVLEKEREKKLTDGGLDINRLVNISLVHREGNAVIRHHLESLPLQSFDSILILADESVEDSAI
;
A
#
# COMPACT_ATOMS: atom_id res chain seq x y z
N MET A 1 -9.63 1.58 21.04
CA MET A 1 -10.24 2.62 21.90
C MET A 1 -10.79 3.67 20.98
N ALA A 2 -11.95 4.24 21.28
CA ALA A 2 -12.53 5.32 20.48
C ALA A 2 -13.38 6.25 21.35
N GLU A 3 -13.67 7.45 20.86
CA GLU A 3 -14.58 8.42 21.47
C GLU A 3 -16.05 8.06 21.19
N ARG A 4 -16.39 6.77 21.35
CA ARG A 4 -17.73 6.20 21.17
C ARG A 4 -18.17 5.49 22.44
N ASN A 5 -19.48 5.25 22.58
CA ASN A 5 -19.99 4.45 23.69
C ASN A 5 -19.43 3.02 23.59
N LYS A 6 -18.99 2.49 24.72
CA LYS A 6 -18.44 1.13 24.80
C LYS A 6 -19.46 0.07 24.33
N GLU A 7 -20.70 0.17 24.80
CA GLU A 7 -21.75 -0.80 24.50
C GLU A 7 -22.11 -0.80 23.01
N GLU A 8 -22.14 0.38 22.39
CA GLU A 8 -22.37 0.50 20.94
C GLU A 8 -21.26 -0.17 20.14
N MET A 9 -19.99 0.06 20.49
CA MET A 9 -18.86 -0.60 19.83
C MET A 9 -18.92 -2.12 19.96
N GLU A 10 -19.25 -2.63 21.15
CA GLU A 10 -19.38 -4.07 21.39
C GLU A 10 -20.55 -4.68 20.60
N LEU A 11 -21.67 -3.94 20.47
CA LEU A 11 -22.80 -4.35 19.65
C LEU A 11 -22.45 -4.38 18.15
N ASP A 12 -21.74 -3.38 17.64
CA ASP A 12 -21.36 -3.33 16.23
C ASP A 12 -20.40 -4.46 15.86
N ILE A 13 -19.42 -4.76 16.74
CA ILE A 13 -18.52 -5.91 16.56
C ILE A 13 -19.31 -7.23 16.58
N ALA A 14 -20.31 -7.36 17.46
CA ALA A 14 -21.14 -8.56 17.51
C ALA A 14 -22.00 -8.76 16.26
N LYS A 15 -22.44 -7.68 15.59
CA LYS A 15 -23.22 -7.75 14.34
C LYS A 15 -22.42 -8.19 13.13
N MET A 16 -21.10 -7.97 13.14
CA MET A 16 -20.24 -8.29 11.99
C MET A 16 -19.90 -9.78 11.87
N GLU A 17 -20.36 -10.64 12.81
CA GLU A 17 -20.21 -12.11 12.77
C GLU A 17 -18.77 -12.59 12.50
N PHE A 18 -17.76 -11.86 12.98
CA PHE A 18 -16.36 -12.21 12.76
C PHE A 18 -15.98 -13.56 13.39
N ASN A 19 -15.21 -14.36 12.64
CA ASN A 19 -14.50 -15.50 13.21
C ASN A 19 -13.18 -15.03 13.85
N PHE A 20 -13.20 -14.80 15.16
CA PHE A 20 -12.03 -14.30 15.89
C PHE A 20 -10.86 -15.29 16.01
N LYS A 21 -11.04 -16.57 15.64
CA LYS A 21 -10.00 -17.61 15.74
C LYS A 21 -9.24 -17.62 17.09
N GLY A 22 -9.96 -17.36 18.20
CA GLY A 22 -9.39 -17.30 19.57
C GLY A 22 -8.90 -15.93 20.04
N THR A 23 -8.88 -14.92 19.17
CA THR A 23 -8.56 -13.53 19.53
C THR A 23 -9.66 -12.93 20.39
N SER A 24 -9.28 -12.22 21.47
CA SER A 24 -10.22 -11.44 22.28
C SER A 24 -10.13 -9.96 21.93
N VAL A 25 -11.28 -9.33 21.70
CA VAL A 25 -11.39 -7.89 21.42
C VAL A 25 -11.99 -7.18 22.63
N ILE A 26 -11.36 -6.08 23.04
CA ILE A 26 -11.73 -5.34 24.24
C ILE A 26 -11.99 -3.87 23.89
N CYS A 27 -13.22 -3.42 24.08
CA CYS A 27 -13.61 -2.04 23.82
C CYS A 27 -13.38 -1.13 25.03
N ARG A 28 -12.87 0.07 24.79
CA ARG A 28 -12.74 1.15 25.78
C ARG A 28 -13.17 2.47 25.14
N SER A 29 -13.98 3.22 25.86
CA SER A 29 -14.33 4.60 25.51
C SER A 29 -13.28 5.55 26.07
N GLY A 30 -12.74 6.42 25.22
CA GLY A 30 -11.69 7.37 25.58
C GLY A 30 -11.04 8.02 24.36
N SER A 31 -10.31 9.10 24.61
CA SER A 31 -9.60 9.86 23.58
C SER A 31 -8.12 9.49 23.53
N PRO A 32 -7.53 9.31 22.34
CA PRO A 32 -6.08 9.09 22.22
C PRO A 32 -5.25 10.32 22.64
N LEU A 33 -5.87 11.49 22.75
CA LEU A 33 -5.25 12.73 23.19
C LEU A 33 -5.16 12.85 24.72
N ILE A 34 -5.82 11.95 25.46
CA ILE A 34 -5.86 11.95 26.92
C ILE A 34 -5.00 10.80 27.47
N LEU A 35 -3.91 11.14 28.15
CA LEU A 35 -2.97 10.16 28.72
C LEU A 35 -3.65 9.17 29.69
N ALA A 36 -4.64 9.62 30.46
CA ALA A 36 -5.39 8.76 31.37
C ALA A 36 -6.17 7.66 30.62
N ASP A 37 -6.64 7.95 29.40
CA ASP A 37 -7.37 6.99 28.56
C ASP A 37 -6.42 6.00 27.89
N LEU A 38 -5.27 6.47 27.41
CA LEU A 38 -4.19 5.61 26.90
C LEU A 38 -3.71 4.58 27.96
N LYS A 39 -3.70 4.97 29.24
CA LYS A 39 -3.40 4.04 30.34
C LYS A 39 -4.45 2.96 30.52
N LYS A 40 -5.74 3.23 30.24
CA LYS A 40 -6.82 2.21 30.32
C LYS A 40 -6.60 1.06 29.34
N VAL A 41 -5.89 1.29 28.24
CA VAL A 41 -5.57 0.29 27.21
C VAL A 41 -4.13 -0.21 27.27
N SER A 42 -3.38 0.11 28.33
CA SER A 42 -2.00 -0.33 28.51
C SER A 42 -1.08 0.02 27.33
N VAL A 43 -1.19 1.25 26.80
CA VAL A 43 -0.48 1.69 25.58
C VAL A 43 1.02 1.40 25.59
N SER A 44 1.69 1.58 26.75
CA SER A 44 3.14 1.40 26.89
C SER A 44 3.59 -0.06 26.73
N LYS A 45 2.67 -1.02 26.84
CA LYS A 45 2.94 -2.47 26.75
C LYS A 45 2.55 -3.08 25.41
N ALA A 46 1.85 -2.33 24.55
CA ALA A 46 1.38 -2.83 23.26
C ALA A 46 2.56 -3.16 22.33
N ARG A 47 2.45 -4.26 21.57
CA ARG A 47 3.45 -4.65 20.56
C ARG A 47 3.38 -3.77 19.31
N ALA A 48 2.20 -3.24 19.03
CA ALA A 48 1.89 -2.34 17.94
C ALA A 48 0.69 -1.48 18.35
N ILE A 49 0.65 -0.24 17.87
CA ILE A 49 -0.46 0.68 18.05
C ILE A 49 -0.88 1.12 16.65
N ILE A 50 -2.15 0.90 16.30
CA ILE A 50 -2.69 1.26 14.98
C ILE A 50 -3.57 2.49 15.17
N VAL A 51 -3.22 3.58 14.47
CA VAL A 51 -4.02 4.80 14.36
C VAL A 51 -4.77 4.72 13.05
N LEU A 52 -6.07 4.46 13.13
CA LEU A 52 -6.96 4.38 11.97
C LEU A 52 -7.37 5.79 11.55
N ALA A 53 -7.54 5.98 10.25
CA ALA A 53 -8.12 7.19 9.69
C ALA A 53 -9.58 7.33 10.11
N GLU A 54 -10.07 8.56 10.16
CA GLU A 54 -11.50 8.82 10.29
C GLU A 54 -12.18 8.84 8.93
N ASP A 55 -13.42 8.35 8.90
CA ASP A 55 -14.29 8.51 7.75
C ASP A 55 -14.57 9.99 7.48
N GLY A 56 -14.61 10.36 6.20
CA GLY A 56 -14.92 11.72 5.74
C GLY A 56 -13.70 12.47 5.22
N ASN A 57 -13.56 13.73 5.63
CA ASN A 57 -12.58 14.65 5.05
C ASN A 57 -11.13 14.27 5.44
N ALA A 58 -10.27 14.11 4.43
CA ALA A 58 -8.89 13.64 4.58
C ALA A 58 -8.03 14.55 5.49
N ASP A 59 -8.10 15.87 5.32
CA ASP A 59 -7.31 16.82 6.12
C ASP A 59 -7.65 16.74 7.61
N GLN A 60 -8.94 16.58 7.94
CA GLN A 60 -9.38 16.46 9.33
C GLN A 60 -8.92 15.15 9.96
N SER A 61 -9.00 14.05 9.20
CA SER A 61 -8.48 12.75 9.62
C SER A 61 -6.98 12.81 9.90
N ASP A 62 -6.20 13.42 8.99
CA ASP A 62 -4.75 13.50 9.11
C ASP A 62 -4.29 14.46 10.22
N ASP A 63 -5.00 15.59 10.47
CA ASP A 63 -4.74 16.44 11.65
C ASP A 63 -4.96 15.66 12.96
N ARG A 64 -6.00 14.81 13.05
CA ARG A 64 -6.18 13.96 14.22
C ARG A 64 -5.12 12.87 14.31
N ALA A 65 -4.71 12.27 13.19
CA ALA A 65 -3.63 11.29 13.16
C ALA A 65 -2.33 11.91 13.69
N LEU A 66 -1.98 13.11 13.23
CA LEU A 66 -0.83 13.88 13.69
C LEU A 66 -0.88 14.17 15.19
N ARG A 67 -2.02 14.67 15.70
CA ARG A 67 -2.20 14.93 17.14
C ARG A 67 -2.12 13.65 17.97
N THR A 68 -2.64 12.55 17.45
CA THR A 68 -2.57 11.23 18.09
C THR A 68 -1.13 10.76 18.19
N VAL A 69 -0.34 10.86 17.12
CA VAL A 69 1.09 10.55 17.12
C VAL A 69 1.82 11.39 18.16
N LEU A 70 1.58 12.71 18.23
CA LEU A 70 2.19 13.58 19.25
C LEU A 70 1.82 13.17 20.69
N SER A 71 0.59 12.75 20.93
CA SER A 71 0.14 12.25 22.24
C SER A 71 0.84 10.94 22.61
N LEU A 72 0.98 10.03 21.65
CA LEU A 72 1.64 8.73 21.82
C LEU A 72 3.14 8.89 22.08
N THR A 73 3.84 9.74 21.33
CA THR A 73 5.26 10.04 21.56
C THR A 73 5.49 10.78 22.88
N GLY A 74 4.47 11.47 23.40
CA GLY A 74 4.49 12.12 24.72
C GLY A 74 4.36 11.16 25.93
N VAL A 75 4.15 9.85 25.73
CA VAL A 75 4.02 8.87 26.82
C VAL A 75 5.38 8.66 27.51
N LYS A 76 5.54 9.22 28.70
CA LYS A 76 6.80 9.19 29.49
C LYS A 76 7.32 7.80 29.84
N GLU A 77 6.45 6.81 29.93
CA GLU A 77 6.83 5.40 30.20
C GLU A 77 7.53 4.75 28.98
N GLY A 78 7.51 5.43 27.83
CA GLY A 78 7.93 4.87 26.55
C GLY A 78 6.88 3.94 25.95
N LEU A 79 7.09 3.59 24.68
CA LEU A 79 6.29 2.62 23.95
C LEU A 79 7.16 1.41 23.64
N ARG A 80 6.62 0.20 23.87
CA ARG A 80 7.32 -1.05 23.54
C ARG A 80 7.31 -1.35 22.04
N GLY A 81 6.22 -0.98 21.37
CA GLY A 81 5.96 -1.29 19.96
C GLY A 81 6.06 -0.08 19.03
N GLN A 82 5.82 -0.34 17.75
CA GLN A 82 5.70 0.70 16.72
C GLN A 82 4.28 1.24 16.61
N ILE A 83 4.17 2.44 16.06
CA ILE A 83 2.91 3.11 15.73
C ILE A 83 2.72 3.01 14.23
N VAL A 84 1.67 2.32 13.79
CA VAL A 84 1.24 2.31 12.39
C VAL A 84 0.13 3.33 12.24
N VAL A 85 0.30 4.27 11.32
CA VAL A 85 -0.64 5.38 11.10
C VAL A 85 -1.20 5.27 9.70
N GLU A 86 -2.50 5.08 9.61
CA GLU A 86 -3.24 5.25 8.37
C GLU A 86 -3.39 6.74 8.08
N LEU A 87 -2.99 7.16 6.88
CA LEU A 87 -3.15 8.52 6.38
C LEU A 87 -4.00 8.54 5.13
N SER A 88 -4.76 9.61 4.99
CA SER A 88 -5.64 9.81 3.85
C SER A 88 -4.97 10.56 2.71
N ASP A 89 -4.07 11.50 3.01
CA ASP A 89 -3.37 12.34 2.04
C ASP A 89 -1.84 12.13 2.09
N LEU A 90 -1.21 12.06 0.91
CA LEU A 90 0.24 11.87 0.79
C LEU A 90 1.02 13.11 1.25
N ASP A 91 0.49 14.32 1.07
CA ASP A 91 1.15 15.57 1.42
C ASP A 91 1.39 15.69 2.93
N ASN A 92 0.52 15.08 3.73
CA ASN A 92 0.60 15.08 5.19
C ASN A 92 1.62 14.07 5.75
N GLU A 93 2.08 13.11 4.95
CA GLU A 93 2.96 12.02 5.39
C GLU A 93 4.27 12.53 5.98
N VAL A 94 4.88 13.53 5.34
CA VAL A 94 6.18 14.10 5.72
C VAL A 94 6.14 14.66 7.15
N LEU A 95 5.07 15.37 7.49
CA LEU A 95 4.91 15.99 8.81
C LEU A 95 4.73 14.92 9.89
N VAL A 96 3.93 13.90 9.63
CA VAL A 96 3.68 12.79 10.56
C VAL A 96 4.95 11.98 10.81
N LYS A 97 5.72 11.66 9.77
CA LYS A 97 7.04 11.02 9.91
C LYS A 97 8.02 11.89 10.70
N LEU A 98 8.04 13.19 10.45
CA LEU A 98 8.95 14.12 11.14
C LEU A 98 8.71 14.16 12.65
N VAL A 99 7.44 14.20 13.09
CA VAL A 99 7.14 14.22 14.53
C VAL A 99 7.21 12.84 15.19
N GLY A 100 6.95 11.78 14.41
CA GLY A 100 6.94 10.40 14.88
C GLY A 100 8.33 9.78 15.03
N GLY A 101 9.28 10.20 14.20
CA GLY A 101 10.62 9.60 14.13
C GLY A 101 10.56 8.10 13.84
N ASP A 102 11.51 7.35 14.40
CA ASP A 102 11.67 5.91 14.15
C ASP A 102 10.53 5.02 14.71
N LEU A 103 9.65 5.59 15.53
CA LEU A 103 8.51 4.86 16.12
C LEU A 103 7.32 4.76 15.16
N VAL A 104 7.23 5.62 14.14
CA VAL A 104 6.07 5.73 13.27
C VAL A 104 6.33 5.10 11.91
N GLN A 105 5.39 4.27 11.47
CA GLN A 105 5.26 3.81 10.10
C GLN A 105 3.92 4.32 9.55
N THR A 106 3.96 4.98 8.41
CA THR A 106 2.76 5.53 7.76
C THR A 106 2.32 4.60 6.64
N VAL A 107 1.01 4.49 6.46
CA VAL A 107 0.37 3.83 5.32
C VAL A 107 -0.61 4.84 4.74
N VAL A 108 -0.27 5.41 3.58
CA VAL A 108 -1.16 6.35 2.88
C VAL A 108 -2.16 5.54 2.06
N ALA A 109 -3.34 5.30 2.63
CA ALA A 109 -4.30 4.33 2.10
C ALA A 109 -4.72 4.68 0.66
N HIS A 110 -5.01 5.96 0.41
CA HIS A 110 -5.41 6.44 -0.92
C HIS A 110 -4.29 6.18 -1.95
N ASP A 111 -3.04 6.56 -1.71
CA ASP A 111 -1.92 6.33 -2.64
C ASP A 111 -1.71 4.83 -2.94
N VAL A 112 -1.73 3.98 -1.89
CA VAL A 112 -1.55 2.53 -2.05
C VAL A 112 -2.63 1.93 -2.95
N ILE A 113 -3.91 2.27 -2.72
CA ILE A 113 -5.03 1.79 -3.55
C ILE A 113 -4.89 2.27 -5.00
N GLY A 114 -4.54 3.53 -5.22
CA GLY A 114 -4.32 4.07 -6.56
C GLY A 114 -3.24 3.30 -7.34
N ARG A 115 -2.13 2.98 -6.69
CA ARG A 115 -1.04 2.17 -7.27
C ARG A 115 -1.48 0.74 -7.58
N LEU A 116 -2.23 0.10 -6.68
CA LEU A 116 -2.77 -1.24 -6.90
C LEU A 116 -3.74 -1.26 -8.09
N MET A 117 -4.65 -0.29 -8.19
CA MET A 117 -5.58 -0.17 -9.32
C MET A 117 -4.84 -0.06 -10.66
N ILE A 118 -3.77 0.75 -10.74
CA ILE A 118 -2.96 0.88 -11.96
C ILE A 118 -2.30 -0.44 -12.33
N GLN A 119 -1.76 -1.18 -11.37
CA GLN A 119 -1.13 -2.48 -11.63
C GLN A 119 -2.15 -3.51 -12.11
N CYS A 120 -3.30 -3.60 -11.43
CA CYS A 120 -4.38 -4.52 -11.78
C CYS A 120 -5.04 -4.19 -13.13
N ALA A 121 -5.18 -2.91 -13.46
CA ALA A 121 -5.70 -2.48 -14.77
C ALA A 121 -4.78 -2.93 -15.92
N ARG A 122 -3.47 -3.04 -15.68
CA ARG A 122 -2.49 -3.48 -16.69
C ARG A 122 -2.34 -4.99 -16.77
N GLN A 123 -2.49 -5.67 -15.64
CA GLN A 123 -2.40 -7.12 -15.54
C GLN A 123 -3.59 -7.62 -14.73
N PRO A 124 -4.71 -7.96 -15.39
CA PRO A 124 -5.95 -8.33 -14.70
C PRO A 124 -5.79 -9.46 -13.67
N GLY A 125 -4.84 -10.37 -13.86
CA GLY A 125 -4.55 -11.45 -12.91
C GLY A 125 -3.86 -10.99 -11.61
N LEU A 126 -3.30 -9.78 -11.55
CA LEU A 126 -2.65 -9.27 -10.34
C LEU A 126 -3.64 -8.92 -9.23
N ALA A 127 -4.91 -8.67 -9.53
CA ALA A 127 -5.90 -8.32 -8.51
C ALA A 127 -6.03 -9.45 -7.47
N GLN A 128 -6.20 -10.68 -7.95
CA GLN A 128 -6.26 -11.87 -7.08
C GLN A 128 -4.93 -12.07 -6.33
N ILE A 129 -3.80 -11.90 -7.02
CA ILE A 129 -2.47 -12.10 -6.40
C ILE A 129 -2.25 -11.08 -5.27
N TRP A 130 -2.66 -9.82 -5.45
CA TRP A 130 -2.56 -8.80 -4.41
C TRP A 130 -3.53 -9.06 -3.25
N GLU A 131 -4.74 -9.52 -3.53
CA GLU A 131 -5.69 -9.95 -2.51
C GLU A 131 -5.11 -11.09 -1.65
N ASP A 132 -4.49 -12.08 -2.31
CA ASP A 132 -3.88 -13.24 -1.64
C ASP A 132 -2.66 -12.85 -0.79
N ILE A 133 -1.81 -11.92 -1.27
CA ILE A 133 -0.52 -11.56 -0.63
C ILE A 133 -0.66 -10.46 0.44
N LEU A 134 -1.63 -9.55 0.33
CA LEU A 134 -1.83 -8.46 1.30
C LEU A 134 -2.68 -8.88 2.50
N GLY A 135 -3.46 -9.96 2.36
CA GLY A 135 -4.22 -10.57 3.45
C GLY A 135 -3.38 -11.54 4.30
N PHE A 136 -4.04 -12.19 5.26
CA PHE A 136 -3.49 -13.27 6.11
C PHE A 136 -4.19 -14.61 5.86
N GLU A 137 -4.82 -14.78 4.69
CA GLU A 137 -5.60 -16.00 4.40
C GLU A 137 -4.79 -17.07 3.67
N ASN A 138 -3.77 -16.67 2.91
CA ASN A 138 -3.00 -17.55 2.02
C ASN A 138 -1.51 -17.51 2.37
N CYS A 139 -0.69 -16.85 1.55
CA CYS A 139 0.73 -16.70 1.81
C CYS A 139 1.11 -15.23 1.77
N GLU A 140 1.93 -14.81 2.72
CA GLU A 140 2.33 -13.43 2.90
C GLU A 140 3.82 -13.32 3.25
N PHE A 141 4.27 -12.09 3.43
CA PHE A 141 5.67 -11.78 3.68
C PHE A 141 6.06 -12.01 5.14
N TYR A 142 7.08 -12.85 5.34
CA TYR A 142 7.70 -13.08 6.63
C TYR A 142 9.19 -12.75 6.59
N ILE A 143 9.67 -12.10 7.65
CA ILE A 143 11.09 -11.79 7.84
C ILE A 143 11.57 -12.53 9.08
N LYS A 144 12.59 -13.36 8.92
CA LYS A 144 13.12 -14.18 10.01
C LYS A 144 14.62 -14.41 9.90
N ARG A 145 15.28 -14.41 11.04
CA ARG A 145 16.71 -14.72 11.16
C ARG A 145 16.93 -16.23 11.14
N TRP A 146 17.85 -16.68 10.28
CA TRP A 146 18.24 -18.09 10.15
C TRP A 146 19.77 -18.25 10.25
N PRO A 147 20.35 -18.36 11.46
CA PRO A 147 21.80 -18.39 11.65
C PRO A 147 22.50 -19.54 10.89
N GLN A 148 21.81 -20.64 10.64
CA GLN A 148 22.33 -21.77 9.89
C GLN A 148 22.57 -21.49 8.40
N LEU A 149 22.06 -20.37 7.87
CA LEU A 149 22.25 -19.94 6.48
C LEU A 149 23.42 -18.95 6.32
N ASP A 150 24.10 -18.58 7.40
CA ASP A 150 25.24 -17.68 7.34
C ASP A 150 26.34 -18.27 6.45
N GLY A 151 26.86 -17.44 5.53
CA GLY A 151 27.86 -17.86 4.55
C GLY A 151 27.30 -18.55 3.31
N MET A 152 25.99 -18.81 3.22
CA MET A 152 25.36 -19.33 2.00
C MET A 152 25.11 -18.21 0.98
N GLN A 153 25.22 -18.56 -0.30
CA GLN A 153 24.84 -17.66 -1.40
C GLN A 153 23.32 -17.62 -1.55
N PHE A 154 22.80 -16.49 -2.02
CA PHE A 154 21.35 -16.30 -2.16
C PHE A 154 20.73 -17.30 -3.15
N GLU A 155 21.44 -17.72 -4.19
CA GLU A 155 20.98 -18.78 -5.10
C GLU A 155 20.67 -20.11 -4.39
N ASP A 156 21.49 -20.47 -3.39
CA ASP A 156 21.28 -21.68 -2.58
C ASP A 156 20.15 -21.45 -1.58
N VAL A 157 20.09 -20.26 -0.96
CA VAL A 157 19.02 -19.87 -0.04
C VAL A 157 17.67 -19.94 -0.73
N LEU A 158 17.57 -19.47 -1.98
CA LEU A 158 16.35 -19.45 -2.79
C LEU A 158 15.67 -20.83 -2.90
N ILE A 159 16.46 -21.90 -2.91
CA ILE A 159 15.98 -23.29 -3.01
C ILE A 159 16.07 -24.06 -1.69
N SER A 160 16.38 -23.38 -0.59
CA SER A 160 16.57 -24.01 0.72
C SER A 160 15.26 -24.24 1.49
N PHE A 161 14.14 -23.64 1.09
CA PHE A 161 12.87 -23.70 1.82
C PHE A 161 11.83 -24.50 1.01
N PRO A 162 11.39 -25.68 1.48
CA PRO A 162 10.35 -26.45 0.80
C PRO A 162 8.98 -25.75 0.76
N ASP A 163 8.64 -25.06 1.86
CA ASP A 163 7.32 -24.48 2.10
C ASP A 163 7.34 -22.93 2.06
N ALA A 164 8.40 -22.33 1.52
CA ALA A 164 8.50 -20.88 1.37
C ALA A 164 9.36 -20.47 0.17
N ILE A 165 9.14 -19.26 -0.34
CA ILE A 165 9.91 -18.70 -1.44
C ILE A 165 10.68 -17.47 -0.95
N PRO A 166 12.01 -17.55 -0.80
CA PRO A 166 12.83 -16.37 -0.53
C PRO A 166 12.73 -15.33 -1.64
N CYS A 167 12.51 -14.08 -1.27
CA CYS A 167 12.37 -12.98 -2.20
C CYS A 167 13.22 -11.75 -1.82
N GLY A 168 13.93 -11.81 -0.69
CA GLY A 168 14.85 -10.75 -0.29
C GLY A 168 15.64 -11.05 0.98
N VAL A 169 16.49 -10.09 1.34
CA VAL A 169 17.28 -10.12 2.57
C VAL A 169 17.21 -8.78 3.27
N LYS A 170 17.05 -8.79 4.59
CA LYS A 170 17.26 -7.65 5.45
C LYS A 170 18.74 -7.59 5.84
N VAL A 171 19.47 -6.66 5.25
CA VAL A 171 20.92 -6.59 5.36
C VAL A 171 21.31 -5.86 6.64
N SER A 172 21.87 -6.60 7.59
CA SER A 172 22.24 -6.10 8.92
C SER A 172 23.32 -5.03 8.84
N SER A 173 24.35 -5.24 7.99
CA SER A 173 25.42 -4.28 7.77
C SER A 173 24.95 -2.94 7.21
N TYR A 174 23.76 -2.90 6.61
CA TYR A 174 23.13 -1.68 6.07
C TYR A 174 22.02 -1.17 6.99
N GLY A 175 22.16 -1.36 8.31
CA GLY A 175 21.20 -0.88 9.30
C GLY A 175 19.84 -1.56 9.19
N GLY A 176 19.79 -2.79 8.68
CA GLY A 176 18.54 -3.53 8.48
C GLY A 176 17.76 -3.10 7.23
N LYS A 177 18.42 -2.56 6.21
CA LYS A 177 17.79 -2.23 4.92
C LYS A 177 17.26 -3.50 4.25
N MET A 178 16.00 -3.46 3.81
CA MET A 178 15.41 -4.51 2.99
C MET A 178 15.93 -4.42 1.54
N VAL A 179 16.46 -5.53 1.03
CA VAL A 179 16.86 -5.70 -0.36
C VAL A 179 16.01 -6.80 -0.98
N LEU A 180 15.10 -6.42 -1.88
CA LEU A 180 14.29 -7.36 -2.65
C LEU A 180 15.08 -7.85 -3.87
N ASN A 181 14.95 -9.13 -4.19
CA ASN A 181 15.63 -9.79 -5.30
C ASN A 181 17.14 -9.45 -5.37
N PRO A 182 17.92 -9.78 -4.31
CA PRO A 182 19.37 -9.57 -4.30
C PRO A 182 20.04 -10.41 -5.40
N GLU A 183 21.31 -10.10 -5.69
CA GLU A 183 22.10 -10.90 -6.63
C GLU A 183 22.26 -12.34 -6.12
N ASP A 184 22.24 -13.32 -7.04
CA ASP A 184 22.42 -14.75 -6.75
C ASP A 184 23.69 -15.02 -5.93
N SER A 185 24.77 -14.27 -6.22
CA SER A 185 26.06 -14.36 -5.55
C SER A 185 26.15 -13.66 -4.19
N TYR A 186 25.07 -13.02 -3.72
CA TYR A 186 25.05 -12.37 -2.42
C TYR A 186 25.20 -13.41 -1.31
N VAL A 187 26.20 -13.22 -0.44
CA VAL A 187 26.48 -14.12 0.68
C VAL A 187 25.83 -13.59 1.95
N LEU A 188 24.95 -14.38 2.56
CA LEU A 188 24.30 -14.03 3.83
C LEU A 188 25.35 -13.85 4.94
N GLN A 189 25.28 -12.73 5.66
CA GLN A 189 26.16 -12.39 6.76
C GLN A 189 25.49 -12.65 8.12
N GLU A 190 26.30 -12.66 9.16
CA GLU A 190 25.81 -12.70 10.53
C GLU A 190 24.88 -11.50 10.80
N GLY A 191 23.67 -11.80 11.28
CA GLY A 191 22.62 -10.83 11.56
C GLY A 191 21.62 -10.60 10.42
N ASP A 192 21.87 -11.08 9.20
CA ASP A 192 20.95 -10.91 8.08
C ASP A 192 19.66 -11.73 8.26
N GLU A 193 18.52 -11.17 7.89
CA GLU A 193 17.23 -11.88 7.97
C GLU A 193 16.72 -12.18 6.56
N VAL A 194 16.13 -13.35 6.35
CA VAL A 194 15.56 -13.73 5.04
C VAL A 194 14.12 -13.27 4.98
N LEU A 195 13.77 -12.59 3.89
CA LEU A 195 12.38 -12.30 3.52
C LEU A 195 11.87 -13.43 2.65
N VAL A 196 10.76 -14.03 3.05
CA VAL A 196 10.09 -15.11 2.31
C VAL A 196 8.62 -14.79 2.07
N ILE A 197 8.02 -15.44 1.08
CA ILE A 197 6.57 -15.65 0.99
C ILE A 197 6.29 -17.05 1.54
N ALA A 198 5.43 -17.17 2.56
CA ALA A 198 5.07 -18.43 3.22
C ALA A 198 3.63 -18.36 3.77
N GLU A 199 3.05 -19.51 4.12
CA GLU A 199 1.66 -19.62 4.62
C GLU A 199 1.47 -19.01 6.02
N ASP A 200 2.47 -19.11 6.90
CA ASP A 200 2.43 -18.55 8.26
C ASP A 200 3.86 -18.36 8.81
N ASP A 201 4.02 -17.71 9.96
CA ASP A 201 5.34 -17.40 10.54
C ASP A 201 6.11 -18.62 11.10
N ASP A 202 5.38 -19.73 11.30
CA ASP A 202 5.86 -20.99 11.88
C ASP A 202 5.77 -22.21 10.95
N THR A 203 5.29 -22.06 9.71
CA THR A 203 5.06 -23.17 8.76
C THR A 203 6.27 -23.53 7.91
N TYR A 204 7.34 -22.74 7.91
CA TYR A 204 8.50 -22.92 7.05
C TYR A 204 9.84 -22.99 7.81
N SER A 205 10.77 -23.75 7.24
CA SER A 205 12.16 -23.85 7.73
C SER A 205 13.12 -24.27 6.61
N PRO A 206 14.40 -23.92 6.70
CA PRO A 206 15.37 -24.35 5.70
C PRO A 206 15.67 -25.85 5.84
N ALA A 207 15.80 -26.52 4.71
CA ALA A 207 16.13 -27.93 4.58
C ALA A 207 17.46 -28.11 3.83
N ALA A 208 17.89 -29.38 3.66
CA ALA A 208 19.04 -29.68 2.82
C ALA A 208 18.77 -29.29 1.37
N LEU A 209 19.79 -28.76 0.69
CA LEU A 209 19.66 -28.31 -0.70
C LEU A 209 19.15 -29.45 -1.60
N PRO A 210 18.03 -29.24 -2.31
CA PRO A 210 17.52 -30.23 -3.23
C PRO A 210 18.43 -30.33 -4.46
N THR A 211 18.47 -31.51 -5.09
CA THR A 211 19.13 -31.65 -6.39
C THR A 211 18.23 -31.05 -7.47
N VAL A 212 18.59 -29.86 -7.96
CA VAL A 212 17.86 -29.18 -9.05
C VAL A 212 18.62 -29.37 -10.36
N LYS A 213 17.89 -29.69 -11.44
CA LYS A 213 18.50 -29.83 -12.76
C LYS A 213 18.69 -28.45 -13.38
N GLU A 214 19.94 -28.07 -13.61
CA GLU A 214 20.25 -26.88 -14.40
C GLU A 214 19.65 -26.97 -15.80
N ALA A 215 19.05 -25.86 -16.23
CA ALA A 215 18.47 -25.72 -17.56
C ALA A 215 18.99 -24.45 -18.21
N SER A 216 19.31 -24.54 -19.50
CA SER A 216 19.63 -23.35 -20.29
C SER A 216 18.36 -22.52 -20.47
N PHE A 217 18.42 -21.25 -20.08
CA PHE A 217 17.34 -20.31 -20.37
C PHE A 217 17.14 -20.23 -21.89
N LYS A 218 15.99 -20.72 -22.38
CA LYS A 218 15.60 -20.44 -23.76
C LYS A 218 15.29 -18.96 -23.81
N ASN A 219 16.01 -18.22 -24.64
CA ASN A 219 15.79 -16.79 -24.78
C ASN A 219 14.41 -16.57 -25.40
N ILE A 220 13.39 -16.42 -24.56
CA ILE A 220 12.04 -16.08 -24.98
C ILE A 220 12.10 -14.60 -25.35
N ALA A 221 11.97 -14.30 -26.64
CA ALA A 221 11.89 -12.93 -27.10
C ALA A 221 10.74 -12.24 -26.37
N ARG A 222 11.07 -11.32 -25.46
CA ARG A 222 10.08 -10.52 -24.77
C ARG A 222 9.44 -9.61 -25.83
N PRO A 223 8.12 -9.68 -26.05
CA PRO A 223 7.47 -8.78 -27.00
C PRO A 223 7.73 -7.34 -26.55
N ALA A 224 8.02 -6.46 -27.51
CA ALA A 224 8.10 -5.04 -27.23
C ALA A 224 6.78 -4.58 -26.60
N ARG A 225 6.86 -3.78 -25.53
CA ARG A 225 5.68 -3.18 -24.92
C ARG A 225 4.99 -2.32 -25.98
N LYS A 226 3.70 -2.55 -26.19
CA LYS A 226 2.88 -1.76 -27.12
C LYS A 226 2.35 -0.53 -26.39
N SER A 227 2.11 0.55 -27.13
CA SER A 227 1.34 1.67 -26.60
C SER A 227 -0.05 1.21 -26.19
N GLN A 228 -0.58 1.85 -25.14
CA GLN A 228 -1.90 1.54 -24.59
C GLN A 228 -2.77 2.79 -24.55
N LYS A 229 -4.09 2.60 -24.61
CA LYS A 229 -5.09 3.64 -24.37
C LYS A 229 -5.81 3.35 -23.07
N ILE A 230 -5.63 4.21 -22.08
CA ILE A 230 -6.23 4.08 -20.76
C ILE A 230 -7.24 5.21 -20.56
N LEU A 231 -8.42 4.89 -20.02
CA LEU A 231 -9.43 5.87 -19.65
C LEU A 231 -9.54 5.98 -18.13
N LEU A 232 -9.43 7.18 -17.59
CA LEU A 232 -9.78 7.53 -16.21
C LEU A 232 -11.16 8.21 -16.22
N CYS A 233 -12.13 7.63 -15.53
CA CYS A 233 -13.45 8.20 -15.31
C CYS A 233 -13.54 8.76 -13.89
N GLY A 234 -13.76 10.07 -13.76
CA GLY A 234 -13.76 10.79 -12.48
C GLY A 234 -12.52 11.67 -12.28
N TRP A 235 -12.64 12.70 -11.43
CA TRP A 235 -11.50 13.48 -10.94
C TRP A 235 -11.21 13.06 -9.50
N ARG A 236 -10.28 12.13 -9.34
CA ARG A 236 -9.84 11.66 -8.02
C ARG A 236 -8.95 12.71 -7.34
N ARG A 237 -8.95 12.75 -6.01
CA ARG A 237 -7.88 13.41 -5.23
C ARG A 237 -6.52 12.80 -5.62
N ASP A 238 -5.50 13.64 -5.76
CA ASP A 238 -4.12 13.26 -6.14
C ASP A 238 -4.06 12.44 -7.43
N ILE A 239 -4.89 12.79 -8.42
CA ILE A 239 -4.88 12.11 -9.74
C ILE A 239 -3.55 12.32 -10.48
N ASP A 240 -2.85 13.40 -10.18
CA ASP A 240 -1.49 13.69 -10.66
C ASP A 240 -0.49 12.60 -10.29
N ASP A 241 -0.49 12.09 -9.05
CA ASP A 241 0.33 10.95 -8.66
C ASP A 241 0.03 9.70 -9.50
N MET A 242 -1.25 9.43 -9.77
CA MET A 242 -1.64 8.34 -10.65
C MET A 242 -1.11 8.54 -12.08
N ILE A 243 -1.12 9.77 -12.58
CA ILE A 243 -0.59 10.11 -13.91
C ILE A 243 0.93 9.89 -13.95
N VAL A 244 1.69 10.31 -12.93
CA VAL A 244 3.14 10.07 -12.82
C VAL A 244 3.44 8.57 -12.84
N VAL A 245 2.69 7.80 -12.06
CA VAL A 245 2.82 6.34 -12.00
C VAL A 245 2.53 5.72 -13.38
N LEU A 246 1.43 6.11 -14.03
CA LEU A 246 1.07 5.63 -15.37
C LEU A 246 2.13 5.97 -16.42
N ASP A 247 2.67 7.19 -16.42
CA ASP A 247 3.73 7.60 -17.34
C ASP A 247 4.97 6.72 -17.19
N ALA A 248 5.40 6.43 -15.96
CA ALA A 248 6.56 5.57 -15.70
C ALA A 248 6.36 4.11 -16.17
N PHE A 249 5.12 3.64 -16.24
CA PHE A 249 4.79 2.24 -16.51
C PHE A 249 4.44 1.93 -17.96
N LEU A 250 3.84 2.90 -18.67
CA LEU A 250 3.33 2.74 -20.03
C LEU A 250 4.44 2.86 -21.08
N ALA A 251 4.21 2.28 -22.26
CA ALA A 251 5.17 2.38 -23.37
C ALA A 251 5.07 3.75 -24.05
N PRO A 252 6.14 4.26 -24.68
CA PRO A 252 6.10 5.48 -25.46
C PRO A 252 4.96 5.51 -26.49
N GLY A 253 4.26 6.64 -26.57
CA GLY A 253 3.12 6.83 -27.48
C GLY A 253 1.80 6.27 -26.95
N SER A 254 1.70 6.03 -25.64
CA SER A 254 0.44 5.68 -24.99
C SER A 254 -0.45 6.92 -24.81
N GLU A 255 -1.75 6.71 -24.68
CA GLU A 255 -2.74 7.78 -24.46
C GLU A 255 -3.43 7.58 -23.12
N LEU A 256 -3.51 8.66 -22.33
CA LEU A 256 -4.29 8.70 -21.11
C LEU A 256 -5.47 9.64 -21.30
N TRP A 257 -6.67 9.07 -21.38
CA TRP A 257 -7.92 9.81 -21.52
C TRP A 257 -8.47 10.12 -20.13
N MET A 258 -8.82 11.38 -19.89
CA MET A 258 -9.41 11.83 -18.63
C MET A 258 -10.82 12.33 -18.89
N PHE A 259 -11.81 11.59 -18.39
CA PHE A 259 -13.22 11.88 -18.51
C PHE A 259 -13.85 12.23 -17.16
N ASN A 260 -14.17 13.50 -16.96
CA ASN A 260 -14.74 14.04 -15.72
C ASN A 260 -15.39 15.40 -15.97
N ASP A 261 -16.04 15.96 -14.96
CA ASP A 261 -16.79 17.22 -15.02
C ASP A 261 -15.95 18.47 -14.78
N VAL A 262 -14.68 18.33 -14.39
CA VAL A 262 -13.75 19.46 -14.29
C VAL A 262 -13.53 20.06 -15.68
N LEU A 263 -13.70 21.38 -15.78
CA LEU A 263 -13.55 22.13 -17.03
C LEU A 263 -12.11 21.99 -17.56
N GLU A 264 -11.96 21.70 -18.86
CA GLU A 264 -10.63 21.44 -19.46
C GLU A 264 -9.59 22.54 -19.16
N LYS A 265 -10.02 23.81 -19.20
CA LYS A 265 -9.20 25.00 -18.91
C LYS A 265 -8.65 25.06 -17.47
N GLU A 266 -9.23 24.32 -16.53
CA GLU A 266 -8.86 24.31 -15.11
C GLU A 266 -7.96 23.11 -14.77
N ARG A 267 -7.96 22.08 -15.62
CA ARG A 267 -7.27 20.81 -15.37
C ARG A 267 -5.75 20.99 -15.32
N GLU A 268 -5.19 21.70 -16.28
CA GLU A 268 -3.74 21.94 -16.34
C GLU A 268 -3.25 22.69 -15.09
N LYS A 269 -4.03 23.67 -14.63
CA LYS A 269 -3.73 24.38 -13.39
C LYS A 269 -3.76 23.44 -12.18
N LYS A 270 -4.83 22.67 -12.00
CA LYS A 270 -4.95 21.71 -10.89
C LYS A 270 -3.79 20.71 -10.86
N LEU A 271 -3.43 20.14 -12.02
CA LEU A 271 -2.32 19.21 -12.13
C LEU A 271 -0.98 19.87 -11.78
N THR A 272 -0.76 21.11 -12.25
CA THR A 272 0.46 21.86 -11.93
C THR A 272 0.53 22.22 -10.44
N ASP A 273 -0.59 22.59 -9.83
CA ASP A 273 -0.69 22.91 -8.41
C ASP A 273 -0.40 21.66 -7.54
N GLY A 274 -0.77 20.45 -7.99
CA GLY A 274 -0.37 19.16 -7.42
C GLY A 274 1.08 18.72 -7.74
N GLY A 275 1.85 19.55 -8.46
CA GLY A 275 3.26 19.28 -8.75
C GLY A 275 3.54 18.50 -10.04
N LEU A 276 2.53 18.19 -10.85
CA LEU A 276 2.71 17.55 -12.16
C LEU A 276 3.07 18.57 -13.25
N ASP A 277 4.28 18.47 -13.79
CA ASP A 277 4.68 19.15 -15.02
C ASP A 277 4.34 18.28 -16.25
N ILE A 278 3.23 18.60 -16.91
CA ILE A 278 2.73 17.85 -18.08
C ILE A 278 3.77 17.79 -19.21
N ASN A 279 4.65 18.79 -19.32
CA ASN A 279 5.68 18.82 -20.37
C ASN A 279 6.82 17.83 -20.11
N ARG A 280 6.90 17.24 -18.91
CA ARG A 280 7.90 16.22 -18.54
C ARG A 280 7.42 14.79 -18.76
N LEU A 281 6.16 14.60 -19.13
CA LEU A 281 5.63 13.28 -19.47
C LEU A 281 6.37 12.72 -20.69
N VAL A 282 6.88 11.50 -20.57
CA VAL A 282 7.75 10.90 -21.59
C VAL A 282 6.99 9.88 -22.45
N ASN A 283 6.10 9.11 -21.83
CA ASN A 283 5.49 7.94 -22.43
C ASN A 283 4.03 8.16 -22.83
N ILE A 284 3.31 9.04 -22.12
CA ILE A 284 1.87 9.28 -22.33
C ILE A 284 1.57 10.67 -22.90
N SER A 285 0.50 10.75 -23.68
CA SER A 285 -0.17 12.00 -24.01
C SER A 285 -1.54 12.08 -23.32
N LEU A 286 -1.85 13.21 -22.71
CA LEU A 286 -3.14 13.44 -22.07
C LEU A 286 -4.21 13.83 -23.10
N VAL A 287 -5.38 13.20 -23.00
CA VAL A 287 -6.57 13.53 -23.81
C VAL A 287 -7.71 13.90 -22.88
N HIS A 288 -8.14 15.16 -22.92
CA HIS A 288 -9.19 15.66 -22.04
C HIS A 288 -10.57 15.47 -22.67
N ARG A 289 -11.52 14.96 -21.89
CA ARG A 289 -12.95 14.92 -22.23
C ARG A 289 -13.76 15.40 -21.04
N GLU A 290 -14.64 16.35 -21.28
CA GLU A 290 -15.57 16.85 -20.28
C GLU A 290 -16.87 16.05 -20.31
N GLY A 291 -17.36 15.65 -19.15
CA GLY A 291 -18.63 14.98 -19.01
C GLY A 291 -18.79 14.27 -17.68
N ASN A 292 -20.03 13.97 -17.35
CA ASN A 292 -20.38 13.28 -16.12
C ASN A 292 -20.39 11.74 -16.31
N ALA A 293 -19.62 11.04 -15.48
CA ALA A 293 -19.44 9.57 -15.50
C ALA A 293 -20.70 8.76 -15.18
N VAL A 294 -21.73 9.33 -14.56
CA VAL A 294 -23.01 8.64 -14.32
C VAL A 294 -24.04 8.89 -15.42
N ILE A 295 -23.72 9.74 -16.41
CA ILE A 295 -24.62 10.11 -17.50
C ILE A 295 -24.30 9.30 -18.75
N ARG A 296 -25.21 8.38 -19.10
CA ARG A 296 -25.07 7.47 -20.25
C ARG A 296 -24.72 8.17 -21.56
N HIS A 297 -25.41 9.25 -21.91
CA HIS A 297 -25.21 9.92 -23.20
C HIS A 297 -23.83 10.59 -23.31
N HIS A 298 -23.22 10.97 -22.20
CA HIS A 298 -21.84 11.46 -22.21
C HIS A 298 -20.86 10.30 -22.43
N LEU A 299 -21.06 9.17 -21.75
CA LEU A 299 -20.22 7.97 -21.92
C LEU A 299 -20.27 7.41 -23.35
N GLU A 300 -21.45 7.41 -23.99
CA GLU A 300 -21.63 6.95 -25.38
C GLU A 300 -20.87 7.80 -26.41
N SER A 301 -20.42 9.01 -26.04
CA SER A 301 -19.55 9.83 -26.90
C SER A 301 -18.09 9.36 -26.94
N LEU A 302 -17.68 8.51 -26.00
CA LEU A 302 -16.33 7.98 -25.90
C LEU A 302 -16.15 6.71 -26.75
N PRO A 303 -14.96 6.48 -27.33
CA PRO A 303 -14.65 5.26 -28.07
C PRO A 303 -14.36 4.09 -27.12
N LEU A 304 -15.35 3.67 -26.31
CA LEU A 304 -15.18 2.74 -25.20
C LEU A 304 -14.52 1.41 -25.59
N GLN A 305 -14.74 0.94 -26.82
CA GLN A 305 -14.16 -0.32 -27.33
C GLN A 305 -12.68 -0.22 -27.71
N SER A 306 -12.10 0.99 -27.72
CA SER A 306 -10.71 1.23 -28.10
C SER A 306 -9.74 1.28 -26.92
N PHE A 307 -10.25 1.35 -25.69
CA PHE A 307 -9.43 1.39 -24.49
C PHE A 307 -8.97 -0.02 -24.11
N ASP A 308 -7.70 -0.14 -23.77
CA ASP A 308 -7.14 -1.38 -23.22
C ASP A 308 -7.65 -1.61 -21.79
N SER A 309 -7.79 -0.52 -21.03
CA SER A 309 -8.32 -0.54 -19.65
C SER A 309 -9.08 0.73 -19.34
N ILE A 310 -10.13 0.62 -18.52
CA ILE A 310 -10.94 1.73 -18.02
C ILE A 310 -10.93 1.68 -16.50
N LEU A 311 -10.49 2.77 -15.85
CA LEU A 311 -10.51 2.91 -14.40
C LEU A 311 -11.65 3.86 -14.02
N ILE A 312 -12.59 3.37 -13.22
CA ILE A 312 -13.64 4.18 -12.62
C ILE A 312 -13.16 4.59 -11.23
N LEU A 313 -12.91 5.89 -11.05
CA LEU A 313 -12.34 6.44 -9.83
C LEU A 313 -13.45 7.03 -8.96
N ALA A 314 -13.24 7.02 -7.64
CA ALA A 314 -14.01 7.88 -6.75
C ALA A 314 -13.70 9.34 -7.10
N ASP A 315 -14.75 10.14 -7.21
CA ASP A 315 -14.60 11.56 -7.55
C ASP A 315 -14.43 12.36 -6.26
N GLU A 316 -13.44 13.27 -6.24
CA GLU A 316 -13.13 14.14 -5.11
C GLU A 316 -14.38 14.89 -4.60
N SER A 317 -15.30 15.24 -5.50
CA SER A 317 -16.53 15.96 -5.17
C SER A 317 -17.52 15.19 -4.28
N VAL A 318 -17.44 13.85 -4.27
CA VAL A 318 -18.33 12.99 -3.48
C VAL A 318 -17.65 12.31 -2.30
N GLU A 319 -16.31 12.33 -2.22
CA GLU A 319 -15.55 11.73 -1.12
C GLU A 319 -15.90 12.36 0.24
N ASP A 320 -16.03 13.68 0.31
CA ASP A 320 -16.39 14.39 1.55
C ASP A 320 -17.90 14.29 1.89
N SER A 321 -18.71 13.74 0.97
CA SER A 321 -20.17 13.66 1.10
C SER A 321 -20.69 12.29 1.56
N ALA A 322 -19.81 11.30 1.69
CA ALA A 322 -20.14 9.97 2.17
C ALA A 322 -20.30 9.97 3.70
N ILE A 323 -21.44 10.50 4.17
CA ILE A 323 -21.91 10.45 5.57
C ILE A 323 -23.30 9.82 5.60
#